data_AF-A0A2W7S9P3-F1
#
_entry.id   AF-A0A2W7S9P3-F1
#
_cell.length_a   1.000
_cell.length_b   1.000
_cell.length_c   1.000
_cell.angle_alpha   90.00
_cell.angle_beta   90.00
_cell.angle_gamma   90.00
#
_symmetry.space_group_name_H-M   'P 1'
#
loop_
_entity.id
_entity.type
_entity.pdbx_description
1 polymer ?
#
loop_
_entity_poly.entity_id
_entity_poly.type
_entity_poly.pdbx_seq_one_letter_code
_entity_poly.pdbx_strand_id
1 'polypeptide(L)'
;MKLMKKTVFLLASGLFFTVAAMAQTGATTSTTTTQNPAVKSGMKDMRHDIRDERKDKRERAKAIENGNTAKAKKLTKDIHADQKDINQDKKQLQSEGVKHPIKRADRQIHKQNMAHKG
;
A
#
# COMPACT_ATOMS: atom_id res chain seq x y z
N MET A 1 -63.07 52.85 -27.88
CA MET A 1 -62.01 53.83 -28.24
C MET A 1 -60.69 53.33 -27.67
N LYS A 2 -59.63 53.39 -28.51
CA LYS A 2 -58.22 53.11 -28.18
C LYS A 2 -57.61 54.23 -27.32
N LEU A 3 -56.42 53.96 -26.75
CA LEU A 3 -55.47 54.79 -25.98
C LEU A 3 -55.60 54.64 -24.44
N MET A 4 -54.54 54.44 -23.64
CA MET A 4 -53.14 54.85 -23.78
C MET A 4 -52.13 53.82 -23.24
N LYS A 5 -50.96 53.80 -23.87
CA LYS A 5 -49.71 53.20 -23.40
C LYS A 5 -49.08 54.09 -22.32
N LYS A 6 -48.57 53.52 -21.21
CA LYS A 6 -47.43 54.10 -20.47
C LYS A 6 -46.52 53.02 -19.91
N THR A 7 -45.28 53.12 -20.36
CA THR A 7 -44.04 52.48 -19.94
C THR A 7 -43.75 52.61 -18.46
N VAL A 8 -43.38 51.52 -17.80
CA VAL A 8 -42.45 51.55 -16.67
C VAL A 8 -41.40 50.45 -16.87
N PHE A 9 -40.20 50.93 -17.17
CA PHE A 9 -38.93 50.23 -17.09
C PHE A 9 -38.74 49.71 -15.66
N LEU A 10 -38.41 48.43 -15.49
CA LEU A 10 -37.72 47.99 -14.28
C LEU A 10 -36.68 46.94 -14.65
N LEU A 11 -35.43 47.36 -14.51
CA LEU A 11 -34.22 46.55 -14.58
C LEU A 11 -34.38 45.29 -13.73
N ALA A 12 -34.11 44.13 -14.33
CA ALA A 12 -33.73 42.94 -13.60
C ALA A 12 -32.61 42.23 -14.37
N SER A 13 -31.40 42.72 -14.17
CA SER A 13 -30.15 42.01 -14.42
C SER A 13 -30.06 40.80 -13.48
N GLY A 14 -30.63 39.68 -13.90
CA GLY A 14 -30.54 38.39 -13.22
C GLY A 14 -29.58 37.47 -13.96
N LEU A 15 -28.28 37.67 -13.72
CA LEU A 15 -27.21 36.85 -14.23
C LEU A 15 -27.07 35.62 -13.32
N PHE A 16 -27.69 34.50 -13.70
CA PHE A 16 -27.38 33.19 -13.12
C PHE A 16 -27.27 32.16 -14.25
N PHE A 17 -26.09 32.14 -14.88
CA PHE A 17 -25.63 31.01 -15.67
C PHE A 17 -25.47 29.81 -14.74
N THR A 18 -26.48 28.93 -14.73
CA THR A 18 -26.40 27.63 -14.05
C THR A 18 -25.62 26.67 -14.93
N VAL A 19 -24.30 26.60 -14.75
CA VAL A 19 -23.47 25.60 -15.42
C VAL A 19 -23.68 24.27 -14.72
N ALA A 20 -24.32 23.35 -15.43
CA ALA A 20 -24.39 21.93 -15.09
C ALA A 20 -23.01 21.25 -15.24
N ALA A 21 -22.91 20.08 -14.62
CA ALA A 21 -21.83 19.09 -14.67
C ALA A 21 -20.71 19.25 -13.64
N MET A 22 -20.77 18.40 -12.61
CA MET A 22 -19.73 17.39 -12.35
C MET A 22 -20.37 16.21 -11.59
N ALA A 23 -21.00 15.32 -12.35
CA ALA A 23 -21.13 13.93 -11.96
C ALA A 23 -19.82 13.24 -12.34
N GLN A 24 -18.93 12.93 -11.38
CA GLN A 24 -18.01 11.81 -11.55
C GLN A 24 -17.40 11.39 -10.21
N THR A 25 -17.99 10.33 -9.65
CA THR A 25 -17.32 9.18 -9.04
C THR A 25 -15.98 9.44 -8.34
N GLY A 26 -16.04 9.39 -7.01
CA GLY A 26 -14.87 9.23 -6.17
C GLY A 26 -15.28 8.81 -4.78
N ALA A 27 -16.11 7.76 -4.67
CA ALA A 27 -16.27 7.01 -3.44
C ALA A 27 -14.90 6.41 -3.10
N THR A 28 -14.04 7.24 -2.53
CA THR A 28 -12.82 6.79 -1.88
C THR A 28 -13.33 6.18 -0.59
N THR A 29 -13.67 4.89 -0.66
CA THR A 29 -13.79 4.03 0.50
C THR A 29 -12.45 4.07 1.20
N SER A 30 -12.26 5.08 2.04
CA SER A 30 -11.36 5.05 3.16
C SER A 30 -11.93 4.00 4.10
N THR A 31 -11.66 2.73 3.79
CA THR A 31 -11.74 1.66 4.76
C THR A 31 -10.72 1.98 5.84
N THR A 32 -11.15 2.74 6.84
CA THR A 32 -10.58 2.75 8.18
C THR A 32 -10.80 1.35 8.74
N THR A 33 -9.99 0.40 8.28
CA THR A 33 -9.93 -0.93 8.87
C THR A 33 -9.36 -0.73 10.26
N THR A 34 -10.22 -0.82 11.28
CA THR A 34 -9.82 -1.07 12.67
C THR A 34 -8.70 -2.10 12.63
N GLN A 35 -7.46 -1.69 12.89
CA GLN A 35 -6.32 -2.58 12.70
C GLN A 35 -6.40 -3.67 13.74
N ASN A 36 -6.86 -4.84 13.32
CA ASN A 36 -6.79 -6.06 14.11
C ASN A 36 -5.36 -6.19 14.64
N PRO A 37 -5.13 -6.29 15.96
CA PRO A 37 -3.78 -6.41 16.52
C PRO A 37 -2.97 -7.57 15.89
N ALA A 38 -3.65 -8.62 15.40
CA ALA A 38 -3.05 -9.71 14.64
C ALA A 38 -2.39 -9.26 13.31
N VAL A 39 -2.92 -8.22 12.66
CA VAL A 39 -2.30 -7.65 11.44
C VAL A 39 -0.98 -6.96 11.78
N LYS A 40 -0.89 -6.31 12.94
CA LYS A 40 0.34 -5.63 13.36
C LYS A 40 1.46 -6.62 13.69
N SER A 41 1.13 -7.73 14.38
CA SER A 41 2.08 -8.81 14.64
C SER A 41 2.47 -9.52 13.34
N GLY A 42 1.52 -9.94 12.50
CA GLY A 42 1.85 -10.59 11.23
C GLY A 42 2.68 -9.71 10.29
N MET A 43 2.44 -8.39 10.25
CA MET A 43 3.30 -7.47 9.52
C MET A 43 4.70 -7.34 10.13
N LYS A 44 4.88 -7.57 11.43
CA LYS A 44 6.19 -7.56 12.10
C LYS A 44 6.97 -8.83 11.78
N ASP A 45 6.30 -9.97 11.84
CA ASP A 45 6.91 -11.28 11.60
C ASP A 45 7.34 -11.39 10.13
N MET A 46 6.47 -11.03 9.18
CA MET A 46 6.83 -10.90 7.77
C MET A 46 8.00 -9.93 7.49
N ARG A 47 8.21 -8.88 8.30
CA ARG A 47 9.40 -8.02 8.15
C ARG A 47 10.67 -8.72 8.61
N HIS A 48 10.58 -9.56 9.62
CA HIS A 48 11.70 -10.36 10.13
C HIS A 48 12.11 -11.38 9.06
N ASP A 49 11.15 -12.16 8.54
CA ASP A 49 11.42 -13.21 7.55
C ASP A 49 12.01 -12.62 6.26
N ILE A 50 11.50 -11.47 5.79
CA ILE A 50 12.08 -10.79 4.63
C ILE A 50 13.53 -10.35 4.89
N ARG A 51 13.92 -10.01 6.12
CA ARG A 51 15.30 -9.63 6.44
C ARG A 51 16.21 -10.85 6.46
N ASP A 52 15.76 -11.94 7.07
CA ASP A 52 16.51 -13.18 7.15
C ASP A 52 16.70 -13.80 5.77
N GLU A 53 15.64 -13.88 4.97
CA GLU A 53 15.70 -14.37 3.59
C GLU A 53 16.71 -13.56 2.75
N ARG A 54 16.75 -12.23 2.94
CA ARG A 54 17.72 -11.35 2.27
C ARG A 54 19.15 -11.57 2.75
N LYS A 55 19.35 -11.78 4.05
CA LYS A 55 20.66 -12.06 4.64
C LYS A 55 21.18 -13.39 4.10
N ASP A 56 20.36 -14.42 4.14
CA ASP A 56 20.73 -15.76 3.70
C ASP A 56 21.00 -15.82 2.20
N LYS A 57 20.24 -15.09 1.38
CA LYS A 57 20.55 -14.93 -0.05
C LYS A 57 21.95 -14.34 -0.29
N ARG A 58 22.33 -13.31 0.49
CA ARG A 58 23.66 -12.69 0.40
C ARG A 58 24.76 -13.63 0.89
N GLU A 59 24.52 -14.31 2.02
CA GLU A 59 25.48 -15.28 2.55
C GLU A 59 25.65 -16.49 1.63
N ARG A 60 24.59 -16.91 0.95
CA ARG A 60 24.61 -18.02 0.00
C ARG A 60 25.44 -17.64 -1.22
N ALA A 61 25.27 -16.41 -1.74
CA ALA A 61 26.09 -15.91 -2.83
C ALA A 61 27.58 -15.92 -2.47
N LYS A 62 27.94 -15.43 -1.27
CA LYS A 62 29.32 -15.49 -0.75
C LYS A 62 29.82 -16.92 -0.56
N ALA A 63 28.97 -17.83 -0.08
CA ALA A 63 29.34 -19.23 0.10
C ALA A 63 29.62 -19.92 -1.25
N ILE A 64 28.85 -19.60 -2.29
CA ILE A 64 29.08 -20.08 -3.65
C ILE A 64 30.39 -19.52 -4.20
N GLU A 65 30.62 -18.21 -4.05
CA GLU A 65 31.86 -17.53 -4.47
C GLU A 65 33.11 -18.15 -3.81
N ASN A 66 33.02 -18.49 -2.53
CA ASN A 66 34.10 -19.13 -1.77
C ASN A 66 34.21 -20.66 -1.99
N GLY A 67 33.40 -21.25 -2.88
CA GLY A 67 33.38 -22.70 -3.13
C GLY A 67 32.83 -23.56 -1.97
N ASN A 68 32.22 -22.95 -0.94
CA ASN A 68 31.65 -23.65 0.20
C ASN A 68 30.23 -24.16 -0.10
N THR A 69 30.18 -25.25 -0.86
CA THR A 69 28.93 -25.88 -1.33
C THR A 69 28.06 -26.41 -0.18
N ALA A 70 28.65 -26.86 0.93
CA ALA A 70 27.93 -27.34 2.10
C ALA A 70 27.15 -26.20 2.78
N LYS A 71 27.79 -25.05 3.00
CA LYS A 71 27.12 -23.85 3.54
C LYS A 71 26.05 -23.35 2.58
N ALA A 72 26.32 -23.31 1.28
CA ALA A 72 25.34 -22.89 0.28
C ALA A 72 24.08 -23.78 0.26
N LYS A 73 24.24 -25.10 0.42
CA LYS A 73 23.10 -26.04 0.53
C LYS A 73 22.26 -25.78 1.79
N LYS A 74 22.90 -25.52 2.94
CA LYS A 74 22.19 -25.19 4.18
C LYS A 74 21.36 -23.91 4.01
N LEU A 75 22.00 -22.82 3.58
CA LEU A 75 21.33 -21.54 3.33
C LEU A 75 20.21 -21.64 2.30
N THR A 76 20.33 -22.54 1.32
CA THR A 76 19.25 -22.78 0.35
C THR A 76 18.01 -23.39 1.02
N LYS A 77 18.19 -24.28 2.01
CA LYS A 77 17.07 -24.83 2.78
C LYS A 77 16.43 -23.76 3.66
N ASP A 78 17.25 -22.95 4.32
CA ASP A 78 16.80 -21.86 5.19
C ASP A 78 15.96 -20.85 4.39
N ILE A 79 16.47 -20.39 3.22
CA ILE A 79 15.72 -19.51 2.30
C ILE A 79 14.38 -20.14 1.87
N HIS A 80 14.33 -21.45 1.62
CA HIS A 80 13.07 -22.10 1.26
C HIS A 80 12.09 -22.19 2.42
N ALA A 81 12.57 -22.28 3.66
CA ALA A 81 11.73 -22.23 4.85
C ALA A 81 11.14 -20.83 5.01
N ASP A 82 11.99 -19.78 5.02
CA ASP A 82 11.55 -18.39 5.12
C ASP A 82 10.53 -18.04 4.01
N GLN A 83 10.78 -18.51 2.79
CA GLN A 83 9.88 -18.24 1.68
C GLN A 83 8.52 -18.94 1.82
N LYS A 84 8.43 -20.07 2.52
CA LYS A 84 7.14 -20.68 2.86
C LYS A 84 6.40 -19.84 3.89
N ASP A 85 7.08 -19.40 4.93
CA ASP A 85 6.50 -18.61 6.03
C ASP A 85 5.99 -17.26 5.50
N ILE A 86 6.80 -16.56 4.69
CA ILE A 86 6.40 -15.33 3.99
C ILE A 86 5.14 -15.54 3.15
N ASN A 87 5.01 -16.69 2.48
CA ASN A 87 3.84 -17.00 1.66
C ASN A 87 2.60 -17.32 2.48
N GLN A 88 2.76 -17.93 3.65
CA GLN A 88 1.67 -18.17 4.61
C GLN A 88 1.18 -16.84 5.19
N ASP A 89 2.09 -16.02 5.71
CA ASP A 89 1.82 -14.69 6.23
C ASP A 89 1.16 -13.79 5.20
N LYS A 90 1.65 -13.82 3.96
CA LYS A 90 1.04 -13.10 2.84
C LYS A 90 -0.44 -13.46 2.70
N LYS A 91 -0.79 -14.74 2.70
CA LYS A 91 -2.18 -15.20 2.54
C LYS A 91 -3.02 -14.76 3.73
N GLN A 92 -2.53 -14.94 4.95
CA GLN A 92 -3.22 -14.54 6.17
C GLN A 92 -3.47 -13.02 6.20
N LEU A 93 -2.45 -12.22 5.90
CA LEU A 93 -2.59 -10.76 5.86
C LEU A 93 -3.53 -10.31 4.74
N GLN A 94 -3.55 -11.01 3.60
CA GLN A 94 -4.52 -10.76 2.54
C GLN A 94 -5.96 -11.06 2.97
N SER A 95 -6.20 -12.15 3.71
CA SER A 95 -7.53 -12.43 4.28
C SER A 95 -7.96 -11.41 5.33
N GLU A 96 -7.01 -10.82 6.05
CA GLU A 96 -7.24 -9.72 7.00
C GLU A 96 -7.38 -8.34 6.29
N GLY A 97 -7.43 -8.30 4.96
CA GLY A 97 -7.67 -7.09 4.17
C GLY A 97 -6.40 -6.31 3.76
N VAL A 98 -5.21 -6.83 3.99
CA VAL A 98 -3.95 -6.19 3.55
C VAL A 98 -3.71 -6.50 2.07
N LYS A 99 -3.94 -5.52 1.19
CA LYS A 99 -3.83 -5.68 -0.28
C LYS A 99 -2.43 -6.11 -0.78
N HIS A 100 -1.37 -5.53 -0.24
CA HIS A 100 0.02 -5.77 -0.68
C HIS A 100 0.95 -5.95 0.53
N PRO A 101 0.87 -7.08 1.25
CA PRO A 101 1.56 -7.28 2.52
C PRO A 101 3.09 -7.19 2.34
N ILE A 102 3.67 -7.95 1.42
CA ILE A 102 5.12 -7.95 1.14
C ILE A 102 5.63 -6.54 0.79
N LYS A 103 5.01 -5.87 -0.19
CA LYS A 103 5.40 -4.50 -0.60
C LYS A 103 5.26 -3.48 0.54
N ARG A 104 4.33 -3.70 1.46
CA ARG A 104 4.16 -2.85 2.65
C ARG A 104 5.27 -3.11 3.66
N ALA A 105 5.62 -4.37 3.93
CA ALA A 105 6.76 -4.72 4.79
C ALA A 105 8.07 -4.18 4.21
N ASP A 106 8.30 -4.32 2.91
CA ASP A 106 9.48 -3.78 2.24
C ASP A 106 9.64 -2.27 2.43
N ARG A 107 8.55 -1.53 2.22
CA ARG A 107 8.55 -0.09 2.46
C ARG A 107 8.81 0.26 3.92
N GLN A 108 8.28 -0.52 4.85
CA GLN A 108 8.54 -0.33 6.29
C GLN A 108 10.00 -0.59 6.64
N ILE A 109 10.59 -1.69 6.15
CA ILE A 109 12.01 -2.00 6.33
C ILE A 109 12.87 -0.89 5.76
N HIS A 110 12.57 -0.43 4.54
CA HIS A 110 13.31 0.65 3.89
C HIS A 110 13.25 1.95 4.70
N LYS A 111 12.05 2.37 5.13
CA LYS A 111 11.88 3.55 5.98
C LYS A 111 12.66 3.46 7.29
N GLN A 112 12.61 2.31 7.96
CA GLN A 112 13.39 2.08 9.19
C GLN A 112 14.89 2.21 8.94
N ASN A 113 15.39 1.60 7.87
CA ASN A 113 16.81 1.69 7.52
C ASN A 113 17.25 3.12 7.17
N MET A 114 16.37 3.94 6.60
CA MET A 114 16.67 5.34 6.32
C MET A 114 16.63 6.21 7.58
N ALA A 115 15.67 5.97 8.47
CA ALA A 115 15.57 6.69 9.74
C ALA A 115 16.76 6.44 10.67
N HIS A 116 17.39 5.26 10.61
CA HIS A 116 18.58 4.95 11.41
C HIS A 116 19.90 5.48 10.80
N LYS A 117 19.87 6.05 9.59
CA LYS A 117 21.07 6.54 8.88
C LYS A 117 21.26 8.06 8.94
N GLY A 118 20.24 8.80 9.38
CA GLY A 118 20.31 10.25 9.60
C GLY A 118 20.53 10.56 11.06
#